data_AF-G2R959-F1
#
_entry.id   AF-G2R959-F1
#
_cell.length_a   1.000
_cell.length_b   1.000
_cell.length_c   1.000
_cell.angle_alpha   90.00
_cell.angle_beta   90.00
_cell.angle_gamma   90.00
#
_symmetry.space_group_name_H-M   'P 1'
#
loop_
_entity.id
_entity.type
_entity.pdbx_description
1 polymer ?
#
loop_
_entity_poly.entity_id
_entity_poly.type
_entity_poly.pdbx_seq_one_letter_code
_entity_poly.pdbx_strand_id
1 'polypeptide(L)'
;MDIAARRLHVGREEHFVHDVPGTYPRLCRSADGSILAGFTAFEADGQRVLTVARSVDGARSFQPHGEVTRSRGDCDNLFLLQLPGPPLDDPDLRGPHAHMPILAAFRNHDLDAAGNPTWFRITVCRSLDGGRSWSFLSQAFEKPAPFGLWEPFLRIGRRLGDNDDYDDDNRWEVHLYFSQELAHDDQDTMLVRSADGGATWSAPVAVTGMGEALRDGMVGVAASDYPGRLWRDKALVMVLETTRRGTFSIEALVSFDGGKTFASRQVVYEPAAGRNAGAPQIAALEDGTLVVVFMTDEDGPGEPQWPRRAKIKAVHGRLLADGKLALSAPEVVEEAASFWPGIMSILSSSALAVYESSSRIRGRLLRSGPAEEQ
;
A
#
# COMPACT_ATOMS: atom_id res chain seq x y z
N MET A 1 -3.92 26.93 -4.39
CA MET A 1 -5.20 26.94 -3.64
C MET A 1 -4.90 26.49 -2.24
N ASP A 2 -5.48 27.18 -1.26
CA ASP A 2 -5.31 26.88 0.16
C ASP A 2 -6.03 25.57 0.51
N ILE A 3 -5.36 24.67 1.24
CA ILE A 3 -5.95 23.41 1.73
C ILE A 3 -7.02 23.72 2.77
N ALA A 4 -6.90 24.82 3.51
CA ALA A 4 -7.91 25.25 4.46
C ALA A 4 -9.27 25.55 3.81
N ALA A 5 -9.30 25.79 2.49
CA ALA A 5 -10.53 26.00 1.72
C ALA A 5 -11.16 24.71 1.18
N ARG A 6 -10.58 23.54 1.47
CA ARG A 6 -11.08 22.24 1.01
C ARG A 6 -11.46 21.33 2.18
N ARG A 7 -12.42 20.46 1.94
CA ARG A 7 -12.81 19.41 2.88
C ARG A 7 -12.78 18.04 2.21
N LEU A 8 -12.43 17.01 2.99
CA LEU A 8 -12.54 15.62 2.57
C LEU A 8 -13.96 15.13 2.88
N HIS A 9 -14.74 14.87 1.83
CA HIS A 9 -16.08 14.32 1.96
C HIS A 9 -16.02 12.80 1.86
N VAL A 10 -16.46 12.12 2.92
CA VAL A 10 -16.63 10.67 2.95
C VAL A 10 -18.01 10.32 2.39
N GLY A 11 -18.03 9.53 1.32
CA GLY A 11 -19.26 9.02 0.73
C GLY A 11 -20.07 8.19 1.72
N ARG A 12 -21.39 8.37 1.71
CA ARG A 12 -22.32 7.57 2.53
C ARG A 12 -22.58 6.18 1.94
N GLU A 13 -22.40 6.03 0.64
CA GLU A 13 -22.60 4.78 -0.08
C GLU A 13 -21.35 3.89 0.05
N GLU A 14 -21.59 2.59 0.22
CA GLU A 14 -20.53 1.57 0.17
C GLU A 14 -20.33 1.14 -1.29
N HIS A 15 -19.08 1.22 -1.75
CA HIS A 15 -18.70 0.96 -3.15
C HIS A 15 -18.10 -0.43 -3.36
N PHE A 16 -17.53 -1.01 -2.32
CA PHE A 16 -17.02 -2.38 -2.33
C PHE A 16 -17.57 -3.09 -1.11
N VAL A 17 -18.36 -4.14 -1.31
CA VAL A 17 -18.81 -5.01 -0.24
C VAL A 17 -18.48 -6.42 -0.67
N HIS A 18 -17.60 -7.07 0.08
CA HIS A 18 -17.33 -8.49 -0.09
C HIS A 18 -17.78 -9.23 1.17
N ASP A 19 -18.73 -10.15 1.02
CA ASP A 19 -19.42 -10.77 2.16
C ASP A 19 -18.65 -11.92 2.81
N VAL A 20 -17.53 -12.34 2.22
CA VAL A 20 -16.65 -13.36 2.80
C VAL A 20 -15.74 -12.72 3.85
N PRO A 21 -15.53 -13.38 5.01
CA PRO A 21 -14.55 -12.96 5.98
C PRO A 21 -13.19 -12.69 5.36
N GLY A 22 -12.62 -11.50 5.57
CA GLY A 22 -11.35 -11.17 4.95
C GLY A 22 -10.66 -9.94 5.52
N THR A 23 -9.41 -9.75 5.09
CA THR A 23 -8.51 -8.73 5.63
C THR A 23 -7.50 -8.23 4.58
N TYR A 24 -6.74 -7.18 4.91
CA TYR A 24 -5.73 -6.52 4.07
C TYR A 24 -6.17 -6.24 2.62
N PRO A 25 -7.27 -5.52 2.38
CA PRO A 25 -7.68 -5.21 1.03
C PRO A 25 -6.75 -4.19 0.36
N ARG A 26 -6.39 -4.47 -0.90
CA ARG A 26 -5.60 -3.60 -1.78
C ARG A 26 -6.26 -3.50 -3.15
N LEU A 27 -6.09 -2.35 -3.79
CA LEU A 27 -6.66 -2.07 -5.11
C LEU A 27 -5.54 -1.90 -6.15
N CYS A 28 -5.78 -2.36 -7.37
CA CYS A 28 -4.90 -2.16 -8.50
C CYS A 28 -5.71 -1.85 -9.75
N ARG A 29 -5.34 -0.78 -10.47
CA ARG A 29 -5.91 -0.47 -11.77
C ARG A 29 -5.23 -1.31 -12.85
N SER A 30 -6.00 -2.02 -13.65
CA SER A 30 -5.49 -2.78 -14.79
C SER A 30 -5.43 -1.92 -16.05
N ALA A 31 -4.61 -2.34 -17.02
CA ALA A 31 -4.40 -1.64 -18.28
C ALA A 31 -5.68 -1.49 -19.13
N ASP A 32 -6.67 -2.37 -18.95
CA ASP A 32 -7.98 -2.30 -19.62
C ASP A 32 -8.98 -1.33 -18.93
N GLY A 33 -8.54 -0.62 -17.90
CA GLY A 33 -9.36 0.32 -17.12
C GLY A 33 -10.18 -0.34 -16.01
N SER A 34 -10.20 -1.67 -15.90
CA SER A 34 -10.82 -2.38 -14.78
C SER A 34 -10.02 -2.20 -13.49
N ILE A 35 -10.67 -2.48 -12.36
CA ILE A 35 -10.07 -2.37 -11.03
C ILE A 35 -10.08 -3.77 -10.41
N LEU A 36 -8.91 -4.23 -9.96
CA LEU A 36 -8.76 -5.43 -9.18
C LEU A 36 -8.71 -5.08 -7.70
N ALA A 37 -9.42 -5.85 -6.88
CA ALA A 37 -9.34 -5.83 -5.42
C ALA A 37 -8.74 -7.16 -4.96
N GLY A 38 -7.52 -7.10 -4.41
CA GLY A 38 -6.85 -8.23 -3.79
C GLY A 38 -7.04 -8.20 -2.28
N PHE A 39 -7.31 -9.34 -1.65
CA PHE A 39 -7.43 -9.45 -0.20
C PHE A 39 -7.25 -10.91 0.23
N THR A 40 -7.07 -11.12 1.53
CA THR A 40 -7.07 -12.46 2.11
C THR A 40 -8.47 -12.80 2.55
N ALA A 41 -9.00 -13.92 2.08
CA ALA A 41 -10.23 -14.52 2.56
C ALA A 41 -9.92 -15.64 3.57
N PHE A 42 -10.76 -15.77 4.59
CA PHE A 42 -10.68 -16.84 5.57
C PHE A 42 -11.76 -17.88 5.31
N GLU A 43 -11.35 -19.09 4.96
CA GLU A 43 -12.25 -20.22 4.73
C GLU A 43 -12.64 -20.91 6.05
N ALA A 44 -13.80 -21.56 6.05
CA ALA A 44 -14.33 -22.23 7.24
C ALA A 44 -13.44 -23.36 7.78
N ASP A 45 -12.57 -23.93 6.93
CA ASP A 45 -11.63 -24.99 7.28
C ASP A 45 -10.27 -24.45 7.80
N GLY A 46 -10.17 -23.13 7.99
CA GLY A 46 -8.99 -22.43 8.49
C GLY A 46 -7.95 -22.07 7.42
N GLN A 47 -8.21 -22.34 6.13
CA GLN A 47 -7.33 -21.87 5.06
C GLN A 47 -7.42 -20.36 4.86
N ARG A 48 -6.27 -19.76 4.53
CA ARG A 48 -6.18 -18.40 4.02
C ARG A 48 -6.06 -18.46 2.51
N VAL A 49 -6.90 -17.71 1.81
CA VAL A 49 -6.97 -17.67 0.36
C VAL A 49 -6.71 -16.25 -0.11
N LEU A 50 -5.67 -16.05 -0.93
CA LEU A 50 -5.38 -14.76 -1.55
C LEU A 50 -6.23 -14.63 -2.80
N THR A 51 -7.34 -13.92 -2.68
CA THR A 51 -8.37 -13.82 -3.70
C THR A 51 -8.33 -12.46 -4.40
N VAL A 52 -8.81 -12.45 -5.64
CA VAL A 52 -8.92 -11.26 -6.49
C VAL A 52 -10.36 -11.14 -6.96
N ALA A 53 -10.98 -9.99 -6.69
CA ALA A 53 -12.23 -9.56 -7.29
C ALA A 53 -11.98 -8.47 -8.34
N ARG A 54 -12.85 -8.33 -9.33
CA ARG A 54 -12.72 -7.36 -10.43
C ARG A 54 -13.97 -6.51 -10.58
N SER A 55 -13.76 -5.21 -10.78
CA SER A 55 -14.77 -4.23 -11.15
C SER A 55 -14.52 -3.74 -12.56
N VAL A 56 -15.57 -3.64 -13.36
CA VAL A 56 -15.58 -3.06 -14.72
C VAL A 56 -16.47 -1.82 -14.83
N ASP A 57 -17.01 -1.34 -13.71
CA ASP A 57 -18.00 -0.26 -13.63
C ASP A 57 -17.52 0.94 -12.81
N GLY A 58 -16.19 1.05 -12.63
CA GLY A 58 -15.56 2.14 -11.88
C GLY A 58 -15.62 1.92 -10.37
N ALA A 59 -15.43 0.68 -9.91
CA ALA A 59 -15.52 0.27 -8.51
C ALA A 59 -16.89 0.53 -7.86
N ARG A 60 -17.98 0.36 -8.63
CA ARG A 60 -19.36 0.35 -8.09
C ARG A 60 -19.77 -1.05 -7.64
N SER A 61 -19.29 -2.08 -8.35
CA SER A 61 -19.46 -3.47 -7.96
C SER A 61 -18.22 -4.28 -8.32
N PHE A 62 -18.03 -5.38 -7.60
CA PHE A 62 -16.91 -6.30 -7.80
C PHE A 62 -17.42 -7.73 -7.89
N GLN A 63 -16.85 -8.51 -8.80
CA GLN A 63 -17.16 -9.92 -8.99
C GLN A 63 -15.90 -10.78 -8.74
N PRO A 64 -16.03 -12.02 -8.23
CA PRO A 64 -14.91 -12.95 -8.13
C PRO A 64 -14.19 -13.08 -9.48
N HIS A 65 -12.85 -13.06 -9.47
CA HIS A 65 -12.06 -12.99 -10.70
C HIS A 65 -10.89 -13.98 -10.75
N GLY A 66 -10.16 -14.15 -9.65
CA GLY A 66 -9.03 -15.07 -9.61
C GLY A 66 -8.57 -15.39 -8.19
N GLU A 67 -7.70 -16.38 -8.08
CA GLU A 67 -7.06 -16.79 -6.84
C GLU A 67 -5.56 -16.85 -7.08
N VAL A 68 -4.79 -16.11 -6.27
CA VAL A 68 -3.33 -16.08 -6.37
C VAL A 68 -2.74 -17.36 -5.81
N THR A 69 -3.16 -17.73 -4.60
CA THR A 69 -2.73 -18.93 -3.89
C THR A 69 -3.59 -19.15 -2.64
N ARG A 70 -3.42 -20.31 -1.99
CA ARG A 70 -4.02 -20.66 -0.71
C ARG A 70 -3.02 -21.41 0.17
N SER A 71 -3.13 -21.25 1.48
CA SER A 71 -2.27 -21.97 2.44
C SER A 71 -2.95 -22.12 3.80
N ARG A 72 -2.52 -23.13 4.56
CA ARG A 72 -2.81 -23.26 6.00
C ARG A 72 -1.77 -22.54 6.87
N GLY A 73 -0.64 -22.13 6.28
CA GLY A 73 0.38 -21.31 6.93
C GLY A 73 0.01 -19.83 6.98
N ASP A 74 0.97 -18.97 7.32
CA ASP A 74 0.75 -17.52 7.30
C ASP A 74 0.90 -16.97 5.88
N CYS A 75 -0.19 -17.04 5.12
CA CYS A 75 -0.32 -16.51 3.77
C CYS A 75 -1.33 -15.36 3.76
N ASP A 76 -0.88 -14.12 3.52
CA ASP A 76 -1.71 -12.92 3.71
C ASP A 76 -1.16 -11.68 3.01
N ASN A 77 -1.91 -10.56 3.13
CA ASN A 77 -1.47 -9.21 2.79
C ASN A 77 -1.02 -9.07 1.34
N LEU A 78 -1.93 -9.46 0.45
CA LEU A 78 -1.78 -9.39 -0.99
C LEU A 78 -1.70 -7.94 -1.47
N PHE A 79 -0.63 -7.60 -2.19
CA PHE A 79 -0.47 -6.36 -2.93
C PHE A 79 -0.37 -6.64 -4.43
N LEU A 80 -1.16 -5.93 -5.22
CA LEU A 80 -1.22 -6.09 -6.68
C LEU A 80 -0.54 -4.90 -7.39
N LEU A 81 0.23 -5.18 -8.44
CA LEU A 81 0.83 -4.15 -9.29
C LEU A 81 0.75 -4.53 -10.76
N GLN A 82 0.08 -3.70 -11.56
CA GLN A 82 0.10 -3.76 -13.01
C GLN A 82 1.45 -3.24 -13.54
N LEU A 83 2.18 -4.06 -14.28
CA LEU A 83 3.39 -3.63 -14.98
C LEU A 83 3.03 -2.80 -16.23
N PRO A 84 3.84 -1.78 -16.58
CA PRO A 84 3.56 -0.89 -17.73
C PRO A 84 3.81 -1.56 -19.08
N GLY A 85 4.51 -2.68 -19.08
CA GLY A 85 4.90 -3.46 -20.24
C GLY A 85 5.46 -4.82 -19.82
N PRO A 86 5.63 -5.76 -20.76
CA PRO A 86 6.49 -6.91 -20.48
C PRO A 86 7.92 -6.44 -20.18
N PRO A 87 8.70 -7.19 -19.37
CA PRO A 87 10.13 -6.96 -19.27
C PRO A 87 10.76 -6.94 -20.67
N LEU A 88 11.72 -6.04 -20.90
CA LEU A 88 12.35 -5.87 -22.21
C LEU A 88 12.92 -7.18 -22.78
N ASP A 89 13.28 -8.11 -21.89
CA ASP A 89 13.97 -9.36 -22.24
C ASP A 89 13.09 -10.62 -22.20
N ASP A 90 11.76 -10.50 -22.02
CA ASP A 90 10.83 -11.65 -22.00
C ASP A 90 10.09 -11.80 -23.36
N PRO A 91 10.52 -12.71 -24.25
CA PRO A 91 9.95 -12.85 -25.59
C PRO A 91 8.54 -13.47 -25.59
N ASP A 92 8.15 -14.19 -24.53
CA ASP A 92 6.86 -14.89 -24.45
C ASP A 92 5.67 -13.92 -24.29
N LEU A 93 5.94 -12.64 -24.04
CA LEU A 93 4.94 -11.61 -23.76
C LEU A 93 4.66 -10.64 -24.92
N ARG A 94 5.19 -10.92 -26.12
CA ARG A 94 5.14 -10.00 -27.28
C ARG A 94 3.97 -10.23 -28.25
N GLY A 95 3.00 -11.08 -27.89
CA GLY A 95 1.86 -11.43 -28.75
C GLY A 95 0.72 -10.38 -28.74
N PRO A 96 -0.11 -10.30 -29.81
CA PRO A 96 -1.20 -9.33 -29.94
C PRO A 96 -2.37 -9.52 -28.95
N HIS A 97 -2.35 -10.62 -28.19
CA HIS A 97 -3.31 -10.93 -27.12
C HIS A 97 -2.67 -10.94 -25.72
N ALA A 98 -1.40 -10.54 -25.61
CA ALA A 98 -0.72 -10.51 -24.32
C ALA A 98 -1.35 -9.42 -23.43
N HIS A 99 -1.93 -9.83 -22.30
CA HIS A 99 -2.28 -8.89 -21.25
C HIS A 99 -0.99 -8.37 -20.61
N MET A 100 -0.99 -7.09 -20.22
CA MET A 100 0.13 -6.53 -19.46
C MET A 100 0.29 -7.34 -18.16
N PRO A 101 1.50 -7.81 -17.80
CA PRO A 101 1.67 -8.65 -16.62
C PRO A 101 1.26 -7.94 -15.33
N ILE A 102 0.67 -8.70 -14.41
CA ILE A 102 0.32 -8.21 -13.08
C ILE A 102 1.12 -9.02 -12.06
N LEU A 103 1.75 -8.33 -11.11
CA LEU A 103 2.42 -8.94 -9.98
C LEU A 103 1.50 -9.00 -8.76
N ALA A 104 1.63 -10.06 -7.99
CA ALA A 104 1.01 -10.26 -6.70
C ALA A 104 2.11 -10.54 -5.67
N ALA A 105 2.41 -9.58 -4.80
CA ALA A 105 3.32 -9.78 -3.67
C ALA A 105 2.54 -10.02 -2.38
N PHE A 106 3.02 -10.92 -1.53
CA PHE A 106 2.33 -11.30 -0.29
C PHE A 106 3.31 -11.94 0.71
N ARG A 107 2.93 -11.97 1.99
CA ARG A 107 3.66 -12.76 2.99
C ARG A 107 3.29 -14.23 2.87
N ASN A 108 4.27 -15.13 3.00
CA ASN A 108 4.05 -16.58 2.91
C ASN A 108 5.04 -17.34 3.81
N HIS A 109 4.74 -17.39 5.11
CA HIS A 109 5.65 -17.93 6.12
C HIS A 109 5.36 -19.40 6.44
N ASP A 110 6.43 -20.16 6.64
CA ASP A 110 6.34 -21.54 7.12
C ASP A 110 6.14 -21.54 8.64
N LEU A 111 5.22 -22.39 9.10
CA LEU A 111 4.93 -22.58 10.52
C LEU A 111 5.33 -24.00 10.94
N ASP A 112 5.84 -24.16 12.16
CA ASP A 112 5.98 -25.47 12.78
C ASP A 112 4.62 -26.03 13.25
N ALA A 113 4.63 -27.25 13.81
CA ALA A 113 3.42 -27.90 14.30
C ALA A 113 2.74 -27.17 15.49
N ALA A 114 3.45 -26.29 16.18
CA ALA A 114 2.92 -25.45 17.26
C ALA A 114 2.42 -24.08 16.74
N GLY A 115 2.57 -23.81 15.43
CA GLY A 115 2.16 -22.57 14.80
C GLY A 115 3.21 -21.46 14.86
N ASN A 116 4.45 -21.75 15.27
CA ASN A 116 5.51 -20.75 15.32
C ASN A 116 6.14 -20.56 13.93
N PRO A 117 6.47 -19.32 13.52
CA PRO A 117 7.20 -19.10 12.29
C PRO A 117 8.59 -19.75 12.33
N THR A 118 8.94 -20.44 11.24
CA THR A 118 10.26 -21.06 11.04
C THR A 118 11.02 -20.41 9.90
N TRP A 119 10.29 -19.89 8.90
CA TRP A 119 10.86 -19.24 7.74
C TRP A 119 9.95 -18.12 7.22
N PHE A 120 10.51 -16.94 7.01
CA PHE A 120 9.80 -15.74 6.55
C PHE A 120 10.11 -15.46 5.09
N ARG A 121 9.10 -15.05 4.32
CA ARG A 121 9.21 -14.77 2.88
C ARG A 121 8.24 -13.68 2.45
N ILE A 122 8.70 -12.88 1.49
CA ILE A 122 7.85 -12.07 0.62
C ILE A 122 7.83 -12.76 -0.75
N THR A 123 6.72 -13.44 -1.04
CA THR A 123 6.52 -14.19 -2.29
C THR A 123 5.91 -13.30 -3.36
N VAL A 124 6.34 -13.50 -4.61
CA VAL A 124 5.79 -12.82 -5.78
C VAL A 124 5.26 -13.86 -6.77
N CYS A 125 3.99 -13.72 -7.13
CA CYS A 125 3.34 -14.43 -8.23
C CYS A 125 3.08 -13.47 -9.40
N ARG A 126 2.92 -14.03 -10.60
CA ARG A 126 2.63 -13.28 -11.84
C ARG A 126 1.36 -13.81 -12.51
N SER A 127 0.57 -12.91 -13.06
CA SER A 127 -0.53 -13.22 -13.97
C SER A 127 -0.27 -12.62 -15.35
N LEU A 128 -0.62 -13.38 -16.38
CA LEU A 128 -0.49 -13.02 -17.80
C LEU A 128 -1.86 -12.96 -18.52
N ASP A 129 -2.96 -13.12 -17.79
CA ASP A 129 -4.33 -13.23 -18.33
C ASP A 129 -5.31 -12.24 -17.66
N GLY A 130 -4.77 -11.13 -17.17
CA GLY A 130 -5.52 -10.06 -16.51
C GLY A 130 -5.92 -10.40 -15.07
N GLY A 131 -5.20 -11.30 -14.39
CA GLY A 131 -5.41 -11.64 -12.98
C GLY A 131 -6.32 -12.84 -12.74
N ARG A 132 -6.63 -13.65 -13.77
CA ARG A 132 -7.51 -14.82 -13.64
C ARG A 132 -6.74 -16.02 -13.10
N SER A 133 -5.55 -16.25 -13.65
CA SER A 133 -4.62 -17.29 -13.20
C SER A 133 -3.26 -16.69 -12.83
N TRP A 134 -2.59 -17.39 -11.93
CA TRP A 134 -1.35 -16.93 -11.30
C TRP A 134 -0.35 -18.08 -11.22
N SER A 135 0.92 -17.76 -11.44
CA SER A 135 2.04 -18.68 -11.24
C SER A 135 3.05 -18.05 -10.30
N PHE A 136 3.68 -18.86 -9.46
CA PHE A 136 4.87 -18.44 -8.71
C PHE A 136 5.90 -17.85 -9.67
N LEU A 137 6.47 -16.70 -9.30
CA LEU A 137 7.53 -16.04 -10.07
C LEU A 137 8.85 -16.09 -9.30
N SER A 138 8.86 -15.61 -8.06
CA SER A 138 10.07 -15.47 -7.26
C SER A 138 9.79 -15.29 -5.77
N GLN A 139 10.84 -15.35 -4.96
CA GLN A 139 10.87 -14.80 -3.61
C GLN A 139 11.61 -13.46 -3.69
N ALA A 140 10.95 -12.37 -3.32
CA ALA A 140 11.59 -11.06 -3.30
C ALA A 140 12.64 -10.95 -2.20
N PHE A 141 12.33 -11.55 -1.06
CA PHE A 141 13.27 -11.73 0.04
C PHE A 141 12.79 -12.86 0.95
N GLU A 142 13.73 -13.56 1.59
CA GLU A 142 13.43 -14.58 2.58
C GLU A 142 14.55 -14.75 3.61
N LYS A 143 14.19 -15.22 4.80
CA LYS A 143 15.14 -15.49 5.89
C LYS A 143 14.57 -16.48 6.91
N PRO A 144 15.42 -17.17 7.70
CA PRO A 144 14.94 -17.92 8.86
C PRO A 144 14.39 -17.00 9.96
N ALA A 145 13.64 -17.61 10.87
CA ALA A 145 13.21 -17.01 12.13
C ALA A 145 14.41 -16.57 13.01
N PRO A 146 14.24 -15.73 14.06
CA PRO A 146 12.98 -15.43 14.76
C PRO A 146 12.20 -14.20 14.26
N PHE A 147 12.88 -13.22 13.68
CA PHE A 147 12.27 -11.92 13.38
C PHE A 147 11.61 -11.86 12.00
N GLY A 148 10.43 -11.26 11.93
CA GLY A 148 9.53 -11.34 10.79
C GLY A 148 9.90 -10.50 9.58
N LEU A 149 9.28 -10.87 8.45
CA LEU A 149 9.18 -10.05 7.24
C LEU A 149 7.70 -9.79 7.01
N TRP A 150 7.32 -8.54 6.86
CA TRP A 150 5.91 -8.15 6.82
C TRP A 150 5.55 -7.45 5.52
N GLU A 151 4.88 -6.32 5.58
CA GLU A 151 3.87 -5.96 4.60
C GLU A 151 4.47 -5.49 3.27
N PRO A 152 4.17 -6.15 2.13
CA PRO A 152 4.70 -5.73 0.85
C PRO A 152 3.96 -4.51 0.31
N PHE A 153 4.72 -3.57 -0.25
CA PHE A 153 4.21 -2.46 -1.06
C PHE A 153 4.98 -2.40 -2.38
N LEU A 154 4.26 -2.49 -3.49
CA LEU A 154 4.83 -2.47 -4.83
C LEU A 154 4.56 -1.14 -5.52
N ARG A 155 5.55 -0.62 -6.26
CA ARG A 155 5.35 0.47 -7.21
C ARG A 155 6.27 0.35 -8.41
N ILE A 156 5.91 1.07 -9.47
CA ILE A 156 6.83 1.33 -10.57
C ILE A 156 7.76 2.50 -10.19
N GLY A 157 9.05 2.22 -10.27
CA GLY A 157 10.14 3.17 -10.16
C GLY A 157 10.79 3.42 -11.52
N ARG A 158 11.62 4.46 -11.59
CA ARG A 158 12.49 4.71 -12.74
C ARG A 158 13.83 4.06 -12.47
N ARG A 159 14.33 3.29 -13.43
CA ARG A 159 15.70 2.77 -13.39
C ARG A 159 16.65 3.90 -13.79
N LEU A 160 17.35 4.45 -12.81
CA LEU A 160 18.37 5.48 -13.05
C LEU A 160 19.65 4.77 -13.50
N GLY A 161 20.20 5.17 -14.66
CA GLY A 161 21.50 4.67 -15.10
C GLY A 161 22.65 5.25 -14.26
N ASP A 162 23.85 4.66 -14.37
CA ASP A 162 25.05 5.15 -13.67
C ASP A 162 25.48 6.55 -14.12
N ASN A 163 25.10 6.92 -15.35
CA ASN A 163 25.13 8.28 -15.85
C ASN A 163 23.68 8.72 -15.93
N ASP A 164 23.31 9.87 -15.35
CA ASP A 164 21.97 10.48 -15.40
C ASP A 164 21.57 10.90 -16.84
N ASP A 165 21.76 10.01 -17.81
CA ASP A 165 21.44 10.18 -19.20
C ASP A 165 19.93 10.08 -19.35
N TYR A 166 19.32 11.22 -19.62
CA TYR A 166 17.87 11.42 -19.65
C TYR A 166 17.20 10.77 -20.89
N ASP A 167 17.97 10.14 -21.79
CA ASP A 167 17.51 9.71 -23.12
C ASP A 167 16.88 8.31 -23.20
N ASP A 168 16.92 7.49 -22.13
CA ASP A 168 16.23 6.19 -22.10
C ASP A 168 14.99 6.22 -21.19
N ASP A 169 13.98 6.98 -21.62
CA ASP A 169 12.67 7.17 -20.97
C ASP A 169 11.88 5.86 -20.72
N ASN A 170 12.35 4.72 -21.26
CA ASN A 170 11.62 3.46 -21.22
C ASN A 170 12.11 2.47 -20.15
N ARG A 171 13.11 2.83 -19.33
CA ARG A 171 13.60 1.93 -18.26
C ARG A 171 12.86 2.16 -16.96
N TRP A 172 11.79 1.39 -16.79
CA TRP A 172 11.13 1.21 -15.50
C TRP A 172 11.78 0.06 -14.72
N GLU A 173 11.62 0.07 -13.41
CA GLU A 173 11.92 -1.06 -12.53
C GLU A 173 10.81 -1.21 -11.49
N VAL A 174 10.68 -2.38 -10.89
CA VAL A 174 9.77 -2.62 -9.77
C VAL A 174 10.51 -2.28 -8.48
N HIS A 175 9.90 -1.42 -7.67
CA HIS A 175 10.31 -1.22 -6.27
C HIS A 175 9.35 -2.01 -5.39
N LEU A 176 9.88 -2.88 -4.55
CA LEU A 176 9.14 -3.57 -3.51
C LEU A 176 9.69 -3.16 -2.15
N TYR A 177 8.84 -2.54 -1.36
CA TYR A 177 9.11 -2.22 0.04
C TYR A 177 8.49 -3.28 0.95
N PHE A 178 9.15 -3.59 2.06
CA PHE A 178 8.62 -4.48 3.09
C PHE A 178 9.18 -4.12 4.46
N SER A 179 8.45 -4.43 5.53
CA SER A 179 8.94 -4.25 6.90
C SER A 179 9.79 -5.46 7.31
N GLN A 180 10.97 -5.23 7.89
CA GLN A 180 11.83 -6.29 8.43
C GLN A 180 12.09 -6.05 9.91
N GLU A 181 11.69 -7.00 10.75
CA GLU A 181 12.05 -6.95 12.17
C GLU A 181 13.52 -7.34 12.37
N LEU A 182 14.20 -6.57 13.20
CA LEU A 182 15.58 -6.79 13.66
C LEU A 182 15.61 -7.13 15.16
N ALA A 183 14.61 -6.68 15.90
CA ALA A 183 14.29 -7.05 17.28
C ALA A 183 12.77 -6.91 17.52
N HIS A 184 12.30 -7.13 18.75
CA HIS A 184 10.89 -6.96 19.10
C HIS A 184 10.42 -5.50 18.98
N ASP A 185 11.32 -4.56 19.25
CA ASP A 185 11.13 -3.11 19.23
C ASP A 185 11.83 -2.41 18.06
N ASP A 186 12.49 -3.18 17.17
CA ASP A 186 13.27 -2.66 16.05
C ASP A 186 12.82 -3.30 14.74
N GLN A 187 12.30 -2.47 13.84
CA GLN A 187 11.79 -2.84 12.53
C GLN A 187 12.10 -1.74 11.52
N ASP A 188 12.76 -2.13 10.44
CA ASP A 188 13.15 -1.24 9.36
C ASP A 188 12.23 -1.41 8.15
N THR A 189 12.00 -0.31 7.42
CA THR A 189 11.45 -0.41 6.07
C THR A 189 12.58 -0.73 5.11
N MET A 190 12.50 -1.87 4.44
CA MET A 190 13.46 -2.34 3.43
C MET A 190 12.94 -2.09 2.02
N LEU A 191 13.85 -1.95 1.06
CA LEU A 191 13.57 -1.85 -0.37
C LEU A 191 14.43 -2.84 -1.15
N VAL A 192 13.78 -3.65 -1.99
CA VAL A 192 14.41 -4.43 -3.06
C VAL A 192 13.91 -3.95 -4.42
N ARG A 193 14.77 -4.03 -5.43
CA ARG A 193 14.48 -3.56 -6.80
C ARG A 193 14.57 -4.69 -7.79
N SER A 194 13.69 -4.70 -8.77
CA SER A 194 13.71 -5.65 -9.88
C SER A 194 13.67 -4.94 -11.22
N ALA A 195 14.68 -5.22 -12.05
CA ALA A 195 14.79 -4.70 -13.40
C ALA A 195 14.16 -5.60 -14.48
N ASP A 196 13.68 -6.78 -14.10
CA ASP A 196 13.17 -7.84 -14.99
C ASP A 196 11.72 -8.21 -14.68
N GLY A 197 10.95 -7.26 -14.12
CA GLY A 197 9.53 -7.44 -13.84
C GLY A 197 9.24 -8.41 -12.70
N GLY A 198 10.12 -8.48 -11.71
CA GLY A 198 9.96 -9.25 -10.48
C GLY A 198 10.54 -10.65 -10.52
N ALA A 199 11.30 -11.02 -11.57
CA ALA A 199 11.90 -12.35 -11.67
C ALA A 199 13.13 -12.47 -10.75
N THR A 200 13.95 -11.41 -10.68
CA THR A 200 15.08 -11.29 -9.75
C THR A 200 15.04 -9.97 -9.00
N TRP A 201 15.72 -9.92 -7.85
CA TRP A 201 15.68 -8.80 -6.92
C TRP A 201 17.09 -8.43 -6.44
N SER A 202 17.32 -7.14 -6.23
CA SER A 202 18.54 -6.65 -5.59
C SER A 202 18.65 -7.12 -4.14
N ALA A 203 19.84 -6.97 -3.54
CA ALA A 203 19.96 -7.03 -2.08
C ALA A 203 19.05 -5.96 -1.43
N PRO A 204 18.49 -6.23 -0.24
CA PRO A 204 17.64 -5.28 0.46
C PRO A 204 18.45 -4.10 0.98
N VAL A 205 17.90 -2.90 0.82
CA VAL A 205 18.46 -1.65 1.37
C VAL A 205 17.43 -1.06 2.33
N ALA A 206 17.84 -0.77 3.55
CA ALA A 206 16.98 -0.09 4.51
C ALA A 206 16.75 1.36 4.09
N VAL A 207 15.50 1.81 4.17
CA VAL A 207 15.03 3.14 3.76
C VAL A 207 14.78 4.02 4.98
N THR A 208 14.24 3.43 6.06
CA THR A 208 13.96 4.12 7.33
C THR A 208 14.21 3.16 8.51
N GLY A 209 14.32 3.69 9.73
CA GLY A 209 14.48 2.93 10.98
C GLY A 209 15.93 2.63 11.38
N MET A 210 16.84 2.63 10.41
CA MET A 210 18.27 2.29 10.57
C MET A 210 18.93 2.92 11.81
N GLY A 211 19.20 2.09 12.81
CA GLY A 211 19.91 2.47 14.03
C GLY A 211 19.10 3.32 15.00
N GLU A 212 17.79 3.44 14.80
CA GLU A 212 16.89 4.22 15.67
C GLU A 212 16.13 3.34 16.69
N ALA A 213 16.14 1.99 16.55
CA ALA A 213 15.35 1.07 17.37
C ALA A 213 13.86 1.46 17.41
N LEU A 214 13.28 1.65 16.22
CA LEU A 214 11.89 2.04 16.00
C LEU A 214 11.15 0.90 15.33
N ARG A 215 9.82 0.88 15.46
CA ARG A 215 8.99 0.01 14.63
C ARG A 215 8.45 0.75 13.41
N ASP A 216 9.29 0.93 12.39
CA ASP A 216 8.88 1.51 11.12
C ASP A 216 8.28 0.45 10.18
N GLY A 217 7.16 0.73 9.54
CA GLY A 217 6.55 -0.24 8.61
C GLY A 217 5.28 0.24 7.92
N MET A 218 4.57 -0.70 7.30
CA MET A 218 3.29 -0.47 6.62
C MET A 218 3.31 0.70 5.62
N VAL A 219 4.35 0.73 4.79
CA VAL A 219 4.58 1.89 3.94
C VAL A 219 3.56 2.02 2.80
N GLY A 220 3.26 3.27 2.45
CA GLY A 220 2.59 3.63 1.22
C GLY A 220 3.36 4.76 0.53
N VAL A 221 3.47 4.74 -0.79
CA VAL A 221 4.17 5.78 -1.55
C VAL A 221 3.29 6.31 -2.68
N ALA A 222 3.12 7.63 -2.74
CA ALA A 222 2.44 8.30 -3.84
C ALA A 222 3.37 9.31 -4.53
N ALA A 223 3.25 9.41 -5.85
CA ALA A 223 3.89 10.47 -6.63
C ALA A 223 3.06 11.76 -6.54
N SER A 224 3.70 12.87 -6.19
CA SER A 224 3.08 14.18 -6.03
C SER A 224 3.75 15.20 -6.94
N ASP A 225 2.94 16.11 -7.49
CA ASP A 225 3.48 17.26 -8.22
C ASP A 225 4.17 18.21 -7.25
N TYR A 226 5.30 18.75 -7.68
CA TYR A 226 6.12 19.67 -6.87
C TYR A 226 6.53 20.89 -7.71
N PRO A 227 6.29 22.12 -7.24
CA PRO A 227 6.65 23.32 -7.97
C PRO A 227 8.14 23.36 -8.33
N GLY A 228 8.44 23.69 -9.59
CA GLY A 228 9.81 23.78 -10.08
C GLY A 228 10.43 22.46 -10.56
N ARG A 229 9.69 21.35 -10.54
CA ARG A 229 10.09 20.10 -11.21
C ARG A 229 9.26 19.85 -12.45
N LEU A 230 9.90 19.32 -13.50
CA LEU A 230 9.20 18.86 -14.70
C LEU A 230 8.29 17.68 -14.32
N TRP A 231 7.24 17.45 -15.11
CA TRP A 231 6.27 16.36 -14.88
C TRP A 231 6.90 14.96 -14.73
N ARG A 232 8.13 14.78 -15.22
CA ARG A 232 8.93 13.54 -15.15
C ARG A 232 9.65 13.35 -13.82
N ASP A 233 9.78 14.39 -13.01
CA ASP A 233 10.52 14.42 -11.75
C ASP A 233 9.57 14.69 -10.57
N LYS A 234 8.45 13.95 -10.52
CA LYS A 234 7.51 14.05 -9.39
C LYS A 234 8.22 13.74 -8.07
N ALA A 235 7.85 14.47 -7.03
CA ALA A 235 8.26 14.11 -5.68
C ALA A 235 7.55 12.81 -5.27
N LEU A 236 8.18 12.01 -4.41
CA LEU A 236 7.54 10.85 -3.80
C LEU A 236 7.26 11.18 -2.34
N VAL A 237 6.02 10.96 -1.92
CA VAL A 237 5.63 11.05 -0.51
C VAL A 237 5.42 9.64 0.00
N MET A 238 6.31 9.20 0.89
CA MET A 238 6.17 7.95 1.62
C MET A 238 5.49 8.24 2.94
N VAL A 239 4.46 7.47 3.28
CA VAL A 239 3.86 7.42 4.62
C VAL A 239 4.18 6.10 5.26
N LEU A 240 4.34 6.08 6.58
CA LEU A 240 4.65 4.89 7.37
C LEU A 240 4.10 5.03 8.78
N GLU A 241 3.90 3.89 9.45
CA GLU A 241 3.75 3.87 10.89
C GLU A 241 5.12 3.84 11.58
N THR A 242 5.22 4.42 12.77
CA THR A 242 6.45 4.44 13.57
C THR A 242 6.14 4.58 15.06
N THR A 243 7.02 4.07 15.92
CA THR A 243 6.96 4.22 17.40
C THR A 243 7.81 5.38 17.93
N ARG A 244 8.27 6.29 17.06
CA ARG A 244 9.13 7.44 17.44
C ARG A 244 8.54 8.36 18.50
N ARG A 245 7.23 8.25 18.76
CA ARG A 245 6.46 9.03 19.73
C ARG A 245 5.96 8.18 20.92
N GLY A 246 6.56 7.01 21.14
CA GLY A 246 6.23 6.07 22.21
C GLY A 246 5.22 5.00 21.77
N THR A 247 4.07 5.41 21.25
CA THR A 247 3.09 4.52 20.59
C THR A 247 3.14 4.69 19.08
N PHE A 248 2.43 3.84 18.33
CA PHE A 248 2.35 3.98 16.88
C PHE A 248 1.71 5.32 16.49
N SER A 249 2.39 6.03 15.59
CA SER A 249 1.96 7.29 14.96
C SER A 249 2.27 7.24 13.46
N ILE A 250 1.68 8.16 12.69
CA ILE A 250 1.91 8.23 11.25
C ILE A 250 2.85 9.38 10.93
N GLU A 251 3.93 9.06 10.23
CA GLU A 251 4.86 10.04 9.68
C GLU A 251 4.96 9.92 8.16
N ALA A 252 5.55 10.93 7.53
CA ALA A 252 5.86 10.94 6.12
C ALA A 252 7.29 11.42 5.86
N LEU A 253 7.87 10.93 4.77
CA LEU A 253 9.12 11.41 4.21
C LEU A 253 8.92 11.75 2.73
N VAL A 254 9.69 12.72 2.24
CA VAL A 254 9.59 13.20 0.86
C VAL A 254 10.89 12.93 0.14
N SER A 255 10.83 12.27 -1.00
CA SER A 255 11.95 12.11 -1.91
C SER A 255 11.78 13.02 -3.13
N PHE A 256 12.88 13.64 -3.55
CA PHE A 256 12.94 14.48 -4.75
C PHE A 256 13.86 13.89 -5.84
N ASP A 257 14.32 12.67 -5.66
CA ASP A 257 15.31 12.00 -6.53
C ASP A 257 14.87 10.58 -6.92
N GLY A 258 13.55 10.38 -7.02
CA GLY A 258 12.96 9.10 -7.42
C GLY A 258 12.99 8.01 -6.35
N GLY A 259 13.28 8.37 -5.10
CA GLY A 259 13.37 7.45 -3.97
C GLY A 259 14.80 6.98 -3.68
N LYS A 260 15.82 7.66 -4.21
CA LYS A 260 17.23 7.42 -3.84
C LYS A 260 17.50 7.89 -2.41
N THR A 261 16.96 9.07 -2.05
CA THR A 261 17.02 9.62 -0.70
C THR A 261 15.66 10.16 -0.27
N PHE A 262 15.42 10.19 1.04
CA PHE A 262 14.21 10.73 1.65
C PHE A 262 14.58 11.84 2.65
N ALA A 263 13.89 12.96 2.56
CA ALA A 263 14.07 14.12 3.44
C ALA A 263 13.54 13.85 4.86
N SER A 264 13.73 14.81 5.76
CA SER A 264 13.34 14.71 7.17
C SER A 264 11.87 14.32 7.36
N ARG A 265 11.63 13.46 8.36
CA ARG A 265 10.30 13.00 8.81
C ARG A 265 9.38 14.18 9.16
N GLN A 266 8.13 14.10 8.71
CA GLN A 266 7.04 15.03 8.99
C GLN A 266 5.89 14.27 9.64
N VAL A 267 5.26 14.83 10.67
CA VAL A 267 4.11 14.18 11.31
C VAL A 267 2.90 14.30 10.40
N VAL A 268 2.27 13.17 10.10
CA VAL A 268 0.98 13.13 9.40
C VAL A 268 -0.15 13.08 10.41
N TYR A 269 -0.01 12.21 11.41
CA TYR A 269 -1.02 12.02 12.42
C TYR A 269 -0.43 11.45 13.72
N GLU A 270 -0.67 12.14 14.83
CA GLU A 270 -0.29 11.72 16.17
C GLU A 270 -1.56 11.50 16.99
N PRO A 271 -1.84 10.26 17.43
CA PRO A 271 -3.03 9.97 18.21
C PRO A 271 -2.92 10.55 19.63
N ALA A 272 -4.06 10.62 20.34
CA ALA A 272 -4.07 11.00 21.75
C ALA A 272 -3.08 10.17 22.59
N ALA A 273 -2.56 10.71 23.68
CA ALA A 273 -1.53 10.05 24.49
C ALA A 273 -1.93 8.61 24.89
N GLY A 274 -1.03 7.64 24.63
CA GLY A 274 -1.25 6.22 24.91
C GLY A 274 -2.07 5.47 23.85
N ARG A 275 -2.57 6.17 22.82
CA ARG A 275 -3.29 5.59 21.68
C ARG A 275 -2.36 5.33 20.51
N ASN A 276 -2.84 4.59 19.53
CA ASN A 276 -2.08 4.16 18.37
C ASN A 276 -2.75 4.62 17.07
N ALA A 277 -1.93 4.91 16.08
CA ALA A 277 -2.33 5.07 14.69
C ALA A 277 -1.31 4.37 13.80
N GLY A 278 -1.81 3.55 12.87
CA GLY A 278 -0.98 2.67 12.07
C GLY A 278 -1.64 2.27 10.75
N ALA A 279 -0.98 1.36 10.04
CA ALA A 279 -1.37 0.85 8.74
C ALA A 279 -1.71 1.95 7.71
N PRO A 280 -0.88 3.01 7.53
CA PRO A 280 -1.22 4.08 6.62
C PRO A 280 -1.11 3.64 5.16
N GLN A 281 -1.95 4.20 4.30
CA GLN A 281 -1.81 4.12 2.85
C GLN A 281 -2.10 5.49 2.23
N ILE A 282 -1.50 5.80 1.09
CA ILE A 282 -1.57 7.12 0.45
C ILE A 282 -1.95 7.00 -1.03
N ALA A 283 -2.81 7.90 -1.50
CA ALA A 283 -3.09 8.10 -2.92
C ALA A 283 -2.93 9.57 -3.30
N ALA A 284 -2.41 9.82 -4.50
CA ALA A 284 -2.45 11.14 -5.14
C ALA A 284 -3.65 11.21 -6.11
N LEU A 285 -4.38 12.31 -6.05
CA LEU A 285 -5.45 12.67 -6.98
C LEU A 285 -4.87 13.51 -8.14
N GLU A 286 -5.61 13.60 -9.26
CA GLU A 286 -5.12 14.33 -10.45
C GLU A 286 -4.93 15.82 -10.20
N ASP A 287 -5.68 16.40 -9.26
CA ASP A 287 -5.52 17.81 -8.88
C ASP A 287 -4.31 18.09 -7.96
N GLY A 288 -3.53 17.06 -7.63
CA GLY A 288 -2.37 17.11 -6.75
C GLY A 288 -2.70 17.00 -5.26
N THR A 289 -3.96 16.75 -4.90
CA THR A 289 -4.33 16.38 -3.52
C THR A 289 -3.74 15.02 -3.16
N LEU A 290 -3.13 14.94 -1.99
CA LEU A 290 -2.75 13.68 -1.34
C LEU A 290 -3.82 13.30 -0.34
N VAL A 291 -4.20 12.02 -0.29
CA VAL A 291 -5.12 11.47 0.71
C VAL A 291 -4.40 10.34 1.43
N VAL A 292 -4.28 10.44 2.75
CA VAL A 292 -3.70 9.40 3.60
C VAL A 292 -4.83 8.79 4.43
N VAL A 293 -5.02 7.48 4.30
CA VAL A 293 -5.94 6.70 5.12
C VAL A 293 -5.14 5.88 6.11
N PHE A 294 -5.63 5.74 7.34
CA PHE A 294 -4.97 4.99 8.42
C PHE A 294 -6.01 4.47 9.42
N MET A 295 -5.60 3.55 10.28
CA MET A 295 -6.45 3.08 11.39
C MET A 295 -5.93 3.65 12.72
N THR A 296 -6.84 4.00 13.63
CA THR A 296 -6.47 4.52 14.97
C THR A 296 -7.47 4.10 16.03
N ASP A 297 -6.99 3.79 17.24
CA ASP A 297 -7.86 3.49 18.41
C ASP A 297 -8.15 4.71 19.30
N GLU A 298 -7.84 5.93 18.82
CA GLU A 298 -7.96 7.17 19.60
C GLU A 298 -9.38 7.44 20.13
N ASP A 299 -10.41 7.10 19.35
CA ASP A 299 -11.81 7.35 19.68
C ASP A 299 -12.42 6.22 20.51
N GLY A 300 -11.65 5.18 20.82
CA GLY A 300 -12.11 4.04 21.59
C GLY A 300 -12.38 4.43 23.05
N PRO A 301 -13.49 3.98 23.67
CA PRO A 301 -13.71 4.23 25.08
C PRO A 301 -12.80 3.36 25.95
N GLY A 302 -12.36 3.91 27.08
CA GLY A 302 -11.56 3.20 28.10
C GLY A 302 -10.11 2.92 27.66
N GLU A 303 -9.50 1.87 28.22
CA GLU A 303 -8.10 1.52 27.95
C GLU A 303 -7.81 1.22 26.46
N PRO A 304 -6.61 1.55 25.95
CA PRO A 304 -6.15 1.17 24.62
C PRO A 304 -6.27 -0.33 24.37
N GLN A 305 -6.84 -0.70 23.21
CA GLN A 305 -7.05 -2.10 22.80
C GLN A 305 -6.58 -2.29 21.36
N TRP A 306 -5.40 -1.76 21.05
CA TRP A 306 -4.81 -1.84 19.72
C TRP A 306 -4.53 -3.31 19.30
N PRO A 307 -4.86 -3.73 18.07
CA PRO A 307 -5.60 -2.96 17.05
C PRO A 307 -7.13 -3.08 17.16
N ARG A 308 -7.68 -3.99 17.99
CA ARG A 308 -9.09 -4.46 18.01
C ARG A 308 -10.21 -3.41 18.02
N ARG A 309 -9.94 -2.17 18.45
CA ARG A 309 -10.94 -1.07 18.49
C ARG A 309 -10.59 0.10 17.57
N ALA A 310 -9.69 -0.12 16.61
CA ALA A 310 -9.35 0.89 15.65
C ALA A 310 -10.55 1.27 14.77
N LYS A 311 -10.54 2.51 14.31
CA LYS A 311 -11.42 3.06 13.28
C LYS A 311 -10.58 3.55 12.12
N ILE A 312 -11.13 3.52 10.91
CA ILE A 312 -10.47 4.15 9.76
C ILE A 312 -10.73 5.66 9.78
N LYS A 313 -9.64 6.42 9.72
CA LYS A 313 -9.65 7.87 9.47
C LYS A 313 -8.84 8.20 8.23
N ALA A 314 -9.06 9.40 7.69
CA ALA A 314 -8.27 9.93 6.62
C ALA A 314 -7.97 11.41 6.82
N VAL A 315 -6.78 11.82 6.38
CA VAL A 315 -6.42 13.23 6.17
C VAL A 315 -6.22 13.46 4.69
N HIS A 316 -6.45 14.69 4.23
CA HIS A 316 -6.00 15.11 2.90
C HIS A 316 -5.00 16.26 3.00
N GLY A 317 -4.30 16.54 1.92
CA GLY A 317 -3.33 17.63 1.91
C GLY A 317 -2.62 17.78 0.59
N ARG A 318 -1.50 18.50 0.60
CA ARG A 318 -0.60 18.65 -0.56
C ARG A 318 0.83 18.84 -0.09
N LEU A 319 1.76 18.50 -0.96
CA LEU A 319 3.16 18.90 -0.84
C LEU A 319 3.31 20.37 -1.26
N LEU A 320 3.89 21.18 -0.38
CA LEU A 320 4.18 22.59 -0.61
C LEU A 320 5.56 22.77 -1.28
N ALA A 321 5.79 23.95 -1.84
CA ALA A 321 7.06 24.29 -2.51
C ALA A 321 8.28 24.25 -1.57
N ASP A 322 8.11 24.38 -0.26
CA ASP A 322 9.19 24.25 0.72
C ASP A 322 9.47 22.79 1.14
N GLY A 323 8.78 21.83 0.51
CA GLY A 323 8.90 20.41 0.80
C GLY A 323 8.07 19.93 1.99
N LYS A 324 7.29 20.82 2.63
CA LYS A 324 6.40 20.44 3.73
C LYS A 324 5.06 19.94 3.24
N LEU A 325 4.46 19.03 4.00
CA LEU A 325 3.07 18.63 3.83
C LEU A 325 2.19 19.60 4.61
N ALA A 326 1.24 20.22 3.91
CA ALA A 326 0.10 20.85 4.55
C ALA A 326 -1.04 19.84 4.55
N LEU A 327 -1.58 19.53 5.73
CA LEU A 327 -2.57 18.48 5.97
C LEU A 327 -3.81 19.06 6.66
N SER A 328 -4.97 18.50 6.40
CA SER A 328 -6.21 18.82 7.12
C SER A 328 -6.25 18.16 8.51
N ALA A 329 -7.27 18.53 9.28
CA ALA A 329 -7.76 17.67 10.35
C ALA A 329 -8.21 16.30 9.82
N PRO A 330 -8.16 15.23 10.64
CA PRO A 330 -8.62 13.91 10.25
C PRO A 330 -10.16 13.86 10.18
N GLU A 331 -10.68 13.15 9.19
CA GLU A 331 -12.10 12.82 9.04
C GLU A 331 -12.31 11.32 9.28
N VAL A 332 -13.39 10.95 9.97
CA VAL A 332 -13.75 9.55 10.21
C VAL A 332 -14.31 8.94 8.94
N VAL A 333 -13.68 7.85 8.47
CA VAL A 333 -14.15 7.11 7.29
C VAL A 333 -15.11 6.01 7.70
N GLU A 334 -14.81 5.28 8.78
CA GLU A 334 -15.63 4.21 9.32
C GLU A 334 -15.78 4.34 10.84
N GLU A 335 -17.03 4.35 11.31
CA GLU A 335 -17.33 4.47 12.74
C GLU A 335 -17.27 3.13 13.47
N ALA A 336 -17.54 2.04 12.74
CA ALA A 336 -17.38 0.70 13.27
C ALA A 336 -15.90 0.31 13.41
N ALA A 337 -15.63 -0.68 14.26
CA ALA A 337 -14.30 -1.27 14.36
C ALA A 337 -13.84 -1.75 12.98
N SER A 338 -12.66 -1.30 12.57
CA SER A 338 -12.16 -1.44 11.21
C SER A 338 -10.65 -1.37 11.12
N PHE A 339 -10.07 -2.07 10.14
CA PHE A 339 -8.65 -2.38 10.11
C PHE A 339 -8.06 -2.39 8.69
N TRP A 340 -6.74 -2.26 8.63
CA TRP A 340 -5.89 -2.56 7.47
C TRP A 340 -6.29 -1.84 6.18
N PRO A 341 -6.46 -0.51 6.18
CA PRO A 341 -6.98 0.19 5.02
C PRO A 341 -6.04 0.07 3.81
N GLY A 342 -6.64 0.12 2.63
CA GLY A 342 -6.02 0.36 1.33
C GLY A 342 -6.65 1.57 0.66
N ILE A 343 -5.96 2.20 -0.28
CA ILE A 343 -6.51 3.34 -1.03
C ILE A 343 -6.00 3.37 -2.47
N MET A 344 -6.85 3.80 -3.40
CA MET A 344 -6.46 4.05 -4.79
C MET A 344 -7.27 5.20 -5.39
N SER A 345 -6.66 6.02 -6.24
CA SER A 345 -7.43 7.00 -7.02
C SER A 345 -8.31 6.29 -8.06
N ILE A 346 -9.58 6.66 -8.11
CA ILE A 346 -10.58 6.01 -8.98
C ILE A 346 -11.09 6.96 -10.07
N LEU A 347 -11.20 8.25 -9.77
CA LEU A 347 -11.57 9.35 -10.68
C LEU A 347 -10.65 10.55 -10.41
N SER A 348 -10.72 11.58 -11.25
CA SER A 348 -9.83 12.75 -11.19
C SER A 348 -9.72 13.41 -9.81
N SER A 349 -10.83 13.50 -9.07
CA SER A 349 -10.90 14.14 -7.74
C SER A 349 -11.38 13.22 -6.62
N SER A 350 -11.25 11.90 -6.78
CA SER A 350 -11.68 10.96 -5.74
C SER A 350 -10.81 9.71 -5.62
N ALA A 351 -10.67 9.23 -4.40
CA ALA A 351 -10.08 7.95 -4.08
C ALA A 351 -11.14 6.99 -3.50
N LEU A 352 -10.92 5.69 -3.66
CA LEU A 352 -11.63 4.65 -2.95
C LEU A 352 -10.74 4.15 -1.83
N ALA A 353 -11.19 4.31 -0.58
CA ALA A 353 -10.60 3.63 0.55
C ALA A 353 -11.31 2.28 0.74
N VAL A 354 -10.55 1.21 0.92
CA VAL A 354 -11.04 -0.13 1.25
C VAL A 354 -10.47 -0.57 2.58
N TYR A 355 -11.20 -1.35 3.36
CA TYR A 355 -10.79 -1.75 4.70
C TYR A 355 -11.58 -2.97 5.18
N GLU A 356 -11.06 -3.65 6.19
CA GLU A 356 -11.82 -4.65 6.94
C GLU A 356 -12.76 -3.94 7.93
N SER A 357 -14.03 -4.35 8.00
CA SER A 357 -14.97 -3.91 9.04
C SER A 357 -16.01 -4.98 9.30
N SER A 358 -16.18 -5.35 10.57
CA SER A 358 -17.06 -6.47 10.98
C SER A 358 -16.73 -7.75 10.20
N SER A 359 -15.43 -8.05 10.08
CA SER A 359 -14.84 -9.16 9.33
C SER A 359 -15.09 -9.15 7.82
N ARG A 360 -15.79 -8.15 7.26
CA ARG A 360 -16.03 -8.03 5.81
C ARG A 360 -15.12 -6.98 5.23
N ILE A 361 -14.83 -7.10 3.93
CA ILE A 361 -14.20 -6.00 3.22
C ILE A 361 -15.27 -4.99 2.80
N ARG A 362 -15.03 -3.73 3.14
CA ARG A 362 -15.86 -2.58 2.79
C ARG A 362 -15.03 -1.57 2.00
N GLY A 363 -15.71 -0.63 1.34
CA GLY A 363 -15.04 0.51 0.72
C GLY A 363 -15.92 1.74 0.62
N ARG A 364 -15.31 2.92 0.85
CA ARG A 364 -15.96 4.23 0.78
C ARG A 364 -15.19 5.18 -0.12
N LEU A 365 -15.94 5.98 -0.86
CA LEU A 365 -15.39 7.05 -1.68
C LEU A 365 -14.93 8.21 -0.81
N LEU A 366 -13.75 8.75 -1.09
CA LEU A 366 -13.20 9.95 -0.50
C LEU A 366 -13.08 11.02 -1.58
N ARG A 367 -13.77 12.15 -1.43
CA ARG A 367 -13.76 13.27 -2.39
C ARG A 367 -13.17 14.51 -1.75
N SER A 368 -12.17 15.12 -2.40
CA SER A 368 -11.68 16.43 -2.01
C SER A 368 -12.48 17.51 -2.73
N GLY A 369 -13.27 18.29 -2.00
CA GLY A 369 -14.12 19.35 -2.55
C GLY A 369 -13.90 20.70 -1.85
N PRO A 370 -14.45 21.80 -2.39
CA PRO A 370 -14.51 23.06 -1.64
C PRO A 370 -15.28 22.84 -0.34
N ALA A 371 -14.85 23.51 0.74
CA ALA A 371 -15.66 23.59 1.94
C ALA A 371 -16.92 24.41 1.58
N GLU A 372 -18.10 23.78 1.47
CA GLU A 372 -19.34 24.52 1.32
C GLU A 372 -19.50 25.49 2.51
N GLU A 373 -19.78 26.77 2.22
CA GLU A 373 -20.21 27.73 3.23
C GLU A 373 -21.48 27.18 3.87
N GLN A 374 -21.43 26.87 5.17
CA GLN A 374 -22.59 26.43 5.95
C GLN A 374 -23.64 27.54 6.08
#